data_AF-A0A933XDS5-F1
#
_entry.id   AF-A0A933XDS5-F1
#
_cell.length_a   1.000
_cell.length_b   1.000
_cell.length_c   1.000
_cell.angle_alpha   90.00
_cell.angle_beta   90.00
_cell.angle_gamma   90.00
#
_symmetry.space_group_name_H-M   'P 1'
#
loop_
_entity.id
_entity.type
_entity.pdbx_description
1 polymer ?
#
loop_
_entity_poly.entity_id
_entity_poly.type
_entity_poly.pdbx_seq_one_letter_code
_entity_poly.pdbx_strand_id
1 'polypeptide(L)'
;MYNFVSLNVKCPICGHSFMDDEHLVDNEPSIKLNIKIAAKDGFINLSSIYGSYNYICSVETPTNDIAEFTCPHCHEELHSKVECKVCKAPMVPFYLDMGGKVSICSRAGCKNHAVEFDDLTNALTKFYQEYGFIRESTEEEKEFAELPEPEKDENLEILETGTFLQAYCPHCKRTLLDADMLKLKIVNDRKETGEVMLSPYLNIFSSKSTVFLPEGKPVTDLKCWHCDESLMKKEKKCVSCGSPVARISISARSKLIDFFICSKKGCRWHGLSEDDINEIKLEDSLEW
;
A
#
# COMPACT_ATOMS: atom_id res chain seq x y z
N MET A 1 0.21 -15.68 2.57
CA MET A 1 0.70 -14.49 3.26
C MET A 1 1.67 -13.73 2.38
N TYR A 2 1.16 -12.84 1.51
CA TYR A 2 2.01 -11.81 0.91
C TYR A 2 2.24 -10.72 1.96
N ASN A 3 3.37 -10.77 2.65
CA ASN A 3 3.81 -9.65 3.47
C ASN A 3 4.19 -8.49 2.53
N PHE A 4 3.57 -7.33 2.73
CA PHE A 4 4.08 -6.09 2.16
C PHE A 4 5.44 -5.84 2.79
N VAL A 5 6.50 -6.00 2.00
CA VAL A 5 7.85 -5.66 2.46
C VAL A 5 8.06 -4.20 2.13
N SER A 6 7.93 -3.35 3.15
CA SER A 6 8.39 -1.96 3.08
C SER A 6 9.92 -1.98 3.17
N LEU A 7 10.58 -1.28 2.23
CA LEU A 7 12.03 -1.24 2.13
C LEU A 7 12.54 0.11 2.61
N ASN A 8 13.39 0.07 3.62
CA ASN A 8 14.18 1.22 4.03
C ASN A 8 15.48 1.24 3.23
N VAL A 9 15.72 2.33 2.52
CA VAL A 9 16.88 2.47 1.64
C VAL A 9 17.75 3.67 1.98
N LYS A 10 19.03 3.56 1.63
CA LYS A 10 20.08 4.52 1.90
C LYS A 10 20.90 4.78 0.64
N CYS A 11 21.54 5.95 0.63
CA CYS A 11 22.48 6.32 -0.41
C CYS A 11 23.69 5.38 -0.40
N PRO A 12 24.07 4.78 -1.56
CA PRO A 12 25.25 3.92 -1.64
C PRO A 12 26.57 4.69 -1.52
N ILE A 13 26.55 6.02 -1.61
CA ILE A 13 27.73 6.88 -1.60
C ILE A 13 27.96 7.48 -0.21
N CYS A 14 26.95 8.14 0.38
CA CYS A 14 27.08 8.81 1.68
C CYS A 14 26.39 8.10 2.85
N GLY A 15 25.68 6.99 2.61
CA GLY A 15 25.03 6.18 3.65
C GLY A 15 23.79 6.80 4.30
N HIS A 16 23.38 8.01 3.92
CA HIS A 16 22.20 8.67 4.48
C HIS A 16 20.90 7.99 4.01
N SER A 17 19.89 7.97 4.88
CA SER A 17 18.54 7.48 4.57
C SER A 17 17.90 8.31 3.46
N PHE A 18 17.23 7.65 2.52
CA PHE A 18 16.36 8.34 1.56
C PHE A 18 14.90 8.41 2.02
N MET A 19 14.58 7.84 3.19
CA MET A 19 13.20 7.78 3.67
C MET A 19 12.69 9.18 4.05
N ASP A 20 11.48 9.51 3.59
CA ASP A 20 10.75 10.75 3.86
C ASP A 20 9.39 10.39 4.47
N ASP A 21 9.28 10.58 5.80
CA ASP A 21 8.07 10.29 6.59
C ASP A 21 6.98 11.36 6.41
N GLU A 22 7.32 12.55 5.91
CA GLU A 22 6.37 13.65 5.71
C GLU A 22 5.55 13.46 4.43
N HIS A 23 6.16 12.87 3.40
CA HIS A 23 5.54 12.64 2.11
C HIS A 23 5.30 11.15 1.90
N LEU A 24 4.09 10.70 2.22
CA LEU A 24 3.73 9.29 2.09
C LEU A 24 3.43 8.91 0.63
N VAL A 25 3.84 7.71 0.25
CA VAL A 25 3.40 7.05 -0.99
C VAL A 25 2.93 5.64 -0.61
N ASP A 26 1.75 5.25 -1.08
CA ASP A 26 1.10 4.02 -0.62
C ASP A 26 0.84 3.93 0.89
N ASN A 27 0.66 5.09 1.53
CA ASN A 27 0.50 5.25 2.98
C ASN A 27 1.74 4.89 3.83
N GLU A 28 2.88 4.65 3.20
CA GLU A 28 4.17 4.36 3.84
C GLU A 28 5.15 5.52 3.61
N PRO A 29 6.17 5.71 4.48
CA PRO A 29 7.28 6.62 4.23
C PRO A 29 7.89 6.37 2.85
N SER A 30 8.06 7.43 2.07
CA SER A 30 8.51 7.32 0.69
C SER A 30 10.02 7.42 0.56
N ILE A 31 10.54 7.05 -0.60
CA ILE A 31 11.96 7.19 -0.93
C ILE A 31 12.15 8.49 -1.72
N LYS A 32 12.76 9.50 -1.09
CA LYS A 32 12.99 10.81 -1.68
C LYS A 32 14.33 10.89 -2.42
N LEU A 33 14.27 11.32 -3.67
CA LEU A 33 15.44 11.55 -4.52
C LEU A 33 15.29 12.85 -5.31
N ASN A 34 16.42 13.42 -5.72
CA ASN A 34 16.44 14.44 -6.74
C ASN A 34 16.38 13.75 -8.11
N ILE A 35 15.61 14.31 -9.04
CA ILE A 35 15.42 13.76 -10.37
C ILE A 35 15.61 14.85 -11.43
N LYS A 36 16.24 14.47 -12.54
CA LYS A 36 16.28 15.29 -13.77
C LYS A 36 15.77 14.47 -14.94
N ILE A 37 14.71 14.95 -15.57
CA ILE A 37 14.07 14.27 -16.73
C ILE A 37 13.63 15.33 -17.74
N ALA A 38 13.84 15.06 -19.03
CA ALA A 38 13.51 15.99 -20.11
C ALA A 38 14.05 17.43 -19.89
N ALA A 39 15.28 17.54 -19.36
CA ALA A 39 15.94 18.79 -18.98
C ALA A 39 15.22 19.62 -17.90
N LYS A 40 14.29 19.03 -17.14
CA LYS A 40 13.66 19.63 -15.95
C LYS A 40 14.22 18.96 -14.70
N ASP A 41 14.65 19.77 -13.75
CA ASP A 41 15.08 19.34 -12.42
C ASP A 41 13.92 19.35 -11.42
N GLY A 42 13.90 18.40 -10.50
CA GLY A 42 12.86 18.28 -9.49
C GLY A 42 13.18 17.23 -8.43
N PHE A 43 12.13 16.82 -7.70
CA PHE A 43 12.17 15.78 -6.69
C PHE A 43 11.16 14.69 -7.02
N ILE A 44 11.46 13.48 -6.57
CA ILE A 44 10.59 12.33 -6.67
C ILE A 44 10.55 11.58 -5.34
N ASN A 45 9.35 11.20 -4.93
CA ASN A 45 9.06 10.35 -3.79
C ASN A 45 8.52 9.04 -4.36
N LEU A 46 9.32 7.96 -4.29
CA LEU A 46 8.94 6.63 -4.75
C LEU A 46 8.29 5.83 -3.63
N SER A 47 7.42 4.87 -3.97
CA SER A 47 6.94 3.89 -2.99
C SER A 47 8.09 3.05 -2.42
N SER A 48 8.08 2.87 -1.11
CA SER A 48 8.98 1.94 -0.40
C SER A 48 8.50 0.50 -0.44
N ILE A 49 7.26 0.25 -0.85
CA ILE A 49 6.67 -1.10 -0.91
C ILE A 49 7.23 -1.87 -2.10
N TYR A 50 7.80 -3.05 -1.83
CA TYR A 50 8.35 -3.90 -2.88
C TYR A 50 7.32 -4.27 -3.98
N GLY A 51 7.62 -3.84 -5.20
CA GLY A 51 6.82 -4.08 -6.40
C GLY A 51 5.61 -3.14 -6.55
N SER A 52 5.50 -2.10 -5.73
CA SER A 52 4.67 -0.95 -6.09
C SER A 52 5.38 -0.10 -7.15
N TYR A 53 4.59 0.50 -8.04
CA TYR A 53 5.05 1.42 -9.09
C TYR A 53 4.57 2.85 -8.87
N ASN A 54 3.97 3.12 -7.71
CA ASN A 54 3.46 4.44 -7.38
C ASN A 54 4.60 5.37 -6.97
N TYR A 55 4.43 6.65 -7.31
CA TYR A 55 5.37 7.71 -6.97
C TYR A 55 4.65 9.07 -7.05
N ILE A 56 5.19 10.05 -6.33
CA ILE A 56 4.87 11.46 -6.47
C ILE A 56 6.10 12.14 -7.07
N CYS A 57 5.92 13.00 -8.07
CA CYS A 57 7.03 13.72 -8.69
C CYS A 57 6.65 15.19 -8.89
N SER A 58 7.60 16.09 -8.64
CA SER A 58 7.42 17.53 -8.82
C SER A 58 7.50 17.97 -10.28
N VAL A 59 7.96 17.10 -11.17
CA VAL A 59 8.07 17.35 -12.61
C VAL A 59 7.27 16.31 -13.39
N GLU A 60 6.85 16.70 -14.60
CA GLU A 60 6.23 15.76 -15.53
C GLU A 60 7.21 14.66 -15.89
N THR A 61 6.72 13.42 -15.98
CA THR A 61 7.51 12.25 -16.34
C THR A 61 7.02 11.71 -17.69
N PRO A 62 7.53 12.25 -18.83
CA PRO A 62 7.15 11.76 -20.15
C PRO A 62 7.49 10.28 -20.27
N THR A 63 6.56 9.52 -20.84
CA THR A 63 6.77 8.08 -21.02
C THR A 63 7.98 7.86 -21.93
N ASN A 64 8.79 6.85 -21.60
CA ASN A 64 9.97 6.41 -22.34
C ASN A 64 11.24 7.27 -22.16
N ASP A 65 11.17 8.41 -21.47
CA ASP A 65 12.37 9.18 -21.14
C ASP A 65 13.20 8.52 -20.03
N ILE A 66 14.51 8.80 -20.04
CA ILE A 66 15.47 8.34 -19.03
C ILE A 66 15.66 9.46 -18.02
N ALA A 67 15.43 9.16 -16.75
CA ALA A 67 15.65 10.06 -15.64
C ALA A 67 17.04 9.87 -15.02
N GLU A 68 17.71 10.97 -14.71
CA GLU A 68 18.91 10.99 -13.90
C GLU A 68 18.51 11.19 -12.43
N PHE A 69 19.09 10.43 -11.51
CA PHE A 69 18.77 10.49 -10.08
C PHE A 69 20.01 10.89 -9.28
N THR A 70 19.84 11.86 -8.38
CA THR A 70 20.93 12.30 -7.48
C THR A 70 20.49 12.22 -6.02
N CYS A 71 21.45 12.00 -5.14
CA CYS A 71 21.22 11.96 -3.69
C CYS A 71 20.82 13.36 -3.18
N PRO A 72 19.71 13.54 -2.44
CA PRO A 72 19.34 14.83 -1.88
C PRO A 72 20.31 15.34 -0.78
N HIS A 73 21.16 14.46 -0.23
CA HIS A 73 22.08 14.81 0.86
C HIS A 73 23.50 15.12 0.39
N CYS A 74 24.06 14.33 -0.53
CA CYS A 74 25.42 14.50 -1.02
C CYS A 74 25.49 14.99 -2.47
N HIS A 75 24.35 15.10 -3.17
CA HIS A 75 24.23 15.56 -4.55
C HIS A 75 24.98 14.74 -5.61
N GLU A 76 25.58 13.63 -5.21
CA GLU A 76 26.22 12.68 -6.12
C GLU A 76 25.18 11.90 -6.93
N GLU A 77 25.56 11.56 -8.16
CA GLU A 77 24.71 10.84 -9.11
C GLU A 77 24.64 9.34 -8.77
N LEU A 78 23.41 8.82 -8.75
CA LEU A 78 23.11 7.41 -8.47
C LEU A 78 23.13 6.60 -9.78
N HIS A 79 24.29 6.52 -10.41
CA HIS A 79 24.47 5.78 -11.66
C HIS A 79 25.01 4.36 -11.42
N SER A 80 24.53 3.37 -12.19
CA SER A 80 25.15 2.04 -12.24
C SER A 80 25.43 1.60 -13.67
N LYS A 81 26.46 0.77 -13.85
CA LYS A 81 26.79 0.14 -15.13
C LYS A 81 25.83 -0.99 -15.53
N VAL A 82 24.85 -1.29 -14.68
CA VAL A 82 23.88 -2.37 -14.92
C VAL A 82 22.75 -1.83 -15.76
N GLU A 83 22.47 -2.48 -16.88
CA GLU A 83 21.34 -2.14 -17.75
C GLU A 83 20.09 -2.95 -17.38
N CYS A 84 18.94 -2.32 -17.54
CA CYS A 84 17.65 -2.96 -17.43
C CYS A 84 17.51 -4.08 -18.47
N LYS A 85 17.21 -5.31 -18.02
CA LYS A 85 17.04 -6.47 -18.91
C LYS A 85 15.88 -6.32 -19.91
N VAL A 86 14.89 -5.47 -19.60
CA VAL A 86 13.69 -5.26 -20.41
C VAL A 86 13.86 -4.13 -21.43
N CYS A 87 14.29 -2.94 -20.99
CA CYS A 87 14.31 -1.73 -21.83
C CYS A 87 15.71 -1.16 -22.07
N LYS A 88 16.76 -1.82 -21.58
CA LYS A 88 18.18 -1.45 -21.71
C LYS A 88 18.57 -0.08 -21.13
N ALA A 89 17.68 0.58 -20.38
CA ALA A 89 18.03 1.80 -19.67
C ALA A 89 18.93 1.54 -18.45
N PRO A 90 19.75 2.51 -18.03
CA PRO A 90 20.57 2.38 -16.82
C PRO A 90 19.73 2.07 -15.57
N MET A 91 20.29 1.30 -14.66
CA MET A 91 19.66 1.02 -13.36
C MET A 91 20.20 1.97 -12.29
N VAL A 92 19.34 2.38 -11.36
CA VAL A 92 19.63 3.31 -10.26
C VAL A 92 19.74 2.50 -8.96
N PRO A 93 20.91 2.46 -8.31
CA PRO A 93 21.14 1.61 -7.15
C PRO A 93 20.86 2.28 -5.80
N PHE A 94 20.30 1.52 -4.86
CA PHE A 94 20.14 1.88 -3.45
C PHE A 94 20.65 0.75 -2.55
N TYR A 95 21.12 1.10 -1.35
CA TYR A 95 21.42 0.10 -0.30
C TYR A 95 20.25 -0.06 0.64
N LEU A 96 19.93 -1.29 1.00
CA LEU A 96 18.96 -1.59 2.04
C LEU A 96 19.59 -1.33 3.40
N ASP A 97 18.83 -0.78 4.34
CA ASP A 97 19.29 -0.60 5.73
C ASP A 97 19.62 -1.94 6.43
N MET A 98 18.94 -3.01 6.00
CA MET A 98 19.10 -4.39 6.45
C MET A 98 20.28 -5.11 5.78
N GLY A 99 20.96 -4.46 4.84
CA GLY A 99 21.99 -5.06 3.99
C GLY A 99 21.44 -5.57 2.66
N GLY A 100 22.30 -5.57 1.65
CA GLY A 100 21.94 -5.86 0.26
C GLY A 100 21.64 -4.60 -0.56
N LYS A 101 21.41 -4.80 -1.86
CA LYS A 101 21.23 -3.72 -2.83
C LYS A 101 19.94 -3.92 -3.62
N VAL A 102 19.21 -2.84 -3.83
CA VAL A 102 18.07 -2.83 -4.74
C VAL A 102 18.36 -1.85 -5.86
N SER A 103 17.85 -2.10 -7.06
CA SER A 103 18.01 -1.19 -8.18
C SER A 103 16.72 -1.06 -8.97
N ILE A 104 16.37 0.18 -9.32
CA ILE A 104 15.21 0.51 -10.14
C ILE A 104 15.63 0.93 -11.55
N CYS A 105 14.74 0.77 -12.52
CA CYS A 105 15.01 1.25 -13.87
C CYS A 105 14.82 2.77 -13.95
N SER A 106 15.76 3.47 -14.58
CA SER A 106 15.68 4.93 -14.77
C SER A 106 14.65 5.38 -15.81
N ARG A 107 14.10 4.46 -16.60
CA ARG A 107 13.17 4.79 -17.69
C ARG A 107 11.74 4.93 -17.18
N ALA A 108 11.15 6.11 -17.41
CA ALA A 108 9.75 6.36 -17.11
C ALA A 108 8.83 5.40 -17.88
N GLY A 109 8.01 4.65 -17.14
CA GLY A 109 7.10 3.63 -17.69
C GLY A 109 7.67 2.20 -17.74
N CYS A 110 8.95 1.99 -17.36
CA CYS A 110 9.49 0.64 -17.22
C CYS A 110 9.21 0.08 -15.82
N LYS A 111 8.54 -1.08 -15.75
CA LYS A 111 8.16 -1.76 -14.50
C LYS A 111 9.22 -2.74 -13.96
N ASN A 112 10.43 -2.72 -14.52
CA ASN A 112 11.47 -3.68 -14.16
C ASN A 112 12.34 -3.13 -13.02
N HIS A 113 12.34 -3.82 -11.89
CA HIS A 113 13.22 -3.55 -10.75
C HIS A 113 14.12 -4.78 -10.54
N ALA A 114 15.43 -4.60 -10.43
CA ALA A 114 16.37 -5.68 -10.14
C ALA A 114 16.71 -5.62 -8.64
N VAL A 115 16.34 -6.66 -7.91
CA VAL A 115 16.83 -6.85 -6.53
C VAL A 115 18.08 -7.70 -6.60
N GLU A 116 19.18 -7.23 -6.00
CA GLU A 116 20.45 -7.94 -5.95
C GLU A 116 20.91 -8.00 -4.48
N PHE A 117 20.67 -9.13 -3.84
CA PHE A 117 21.15 -9.34 -2.47
C PHE A 117 22.62 -9.73 -2.51
N ASP A 118 23.47 -8.92 -1.87
CA ASP A 118 24.90 -9.18 -1.73
C ASP A 118 25.16 -10.34 -0.74
N ASP A 119 24.26 -10.53 0.23
CA ASP A 119 24.28 -11.67 1.17
C ASP A 119 22.87 -12.18 1.45
N LEU A 120 22.47 -13.20 0.69
CA LEU A 120 21.18 -13.89 0.81
C LEU A 120 20.92 -14.37 2.24
N THR A 121 21.97 -14.71 3.00
CA THR A 121 21.89 -15.33 4.32
C THR A 121 21.41 -14.33 5.37
N ASN A 122 21.90 -13.10 5.32
CA ASN A 122 21.55 -12.05 6.27
C ASN A 122 20.14 -11.50 6.01
N ALA A 123 19.76 -11.33 4.74
CA ALA A 123 18.41 -10.91 4.37
C ALA A 123 17.36 -11.96 4.78
N LEU A 124 17.63 -13.24 4.52
CA LEU A 124 16.75 -14.33 4.98
C LEU A 124 16.69 -14.41 6.51
N THR A 125 17.84 -14.33 7.19
CA THR A 125 17.89 -14.39 8.66
C THR A 125 17.12 -13.26 9.31
N LYS A 126 17.26 -12.03 8.81
CA LYS A 126 16.55 -10.86 9.35
C LYS A 126 15.05 -10.91 9.03
N PHE A 127 14.67 -11.40 7.85
CA PHE A 127 13.27 -11.68 7.50
C PHE A 127 12.66 -12.76 8.40
N TYR A 128 13.40 -13.83 8.71
CA TYR A 128 12.96 -14.86 9.66
C TYR A 128 12.95 -14.36 11.12
N GLN A 129 13.80 -13.41 11.49
CA GLN A 129 13.80 -12.82 12.83
C GLN A 129 12.65 -11.81 13.03
N GLU A 130 12.34 -10.99 12.03
CA GLU A 130 11.25 -10.02 12.09
C GLU A 130 9.87 -10.67 11.92
N TYR A 131 9.75 -11.76 11.14
CA TYR A 131 8.45 -12.35 10.79
C TYR A 131 8.28 -13.83 11.19
N GLY A 132 9.30 -14.49 11.74
CA GLY A 132 9.32 -15.95 11.91
C GLY A 132 9.05 -16.49 13.32
N PHE A 133 8.67 -15.66 14.30
CA PHE A 133 8.26 -16.13 15.62
C PHE A 133 6.79 -15.79 15.90
N ILE A 134 5.87 -16.55 15.29
CA ILE A 134 4.63 -16.89 15.97
C ILE A 134 4.98 -18.05 16.91
N ARG A 135 5.11 -17.75 18.20
CA ARG A 135 5.07 -18.78 19.25
C ARG A 135 4.01 -18.40 20.26
N GLU A 136 3.12 -19.37 20.46
CA GLU A 136 2.05 -19.45 21.44
C GLU A 136 2.56 -19.13 22.86
N SER A 137 1.68 -18.43 23.59
CA SER A 137 1.48 -18.46 25.05
C SER A 137 2.69 -18.64 25.96
N THR A 138 3.01 -17.59 26.71
CA THR A 138 3.30 -17.73 28.15
C THR A 138 2.54 -16.65 28.90
N GLU A 139 1.64 -17.11 29.75
CA GLU A 139 0.91 -16.38 30.78
C GLU A 139 1.90 -15.60 31.67
N GLU A 140 1.71 -14.29 31.80
CA GLU A 140 2.07 -13.55 33.01
C GLU A 140 0.99 -12.48 33.25
N GLU A 141 0.04 -12.84 34.12
CA GLU A 141 -0.96 -11.95 34.68
C GLU A 141 -0.28 -10.79 35.43
N LYS A 142 -0.65 -9.55 35.08
CA LYS A 142 -0.44 -8.39 35.95
C LYS A 142 -1.81 -7.81 36.26
N GLU A 143 -2.21 -7.97 37.52
CA GLU A 143 -3.37 -7.28 38.12
C GLU A 143 -3.25 -5.77 37.89
N PHE A 144 -4.14 -5.23 37.07
CA PHE A 144 -4.48 -3.82 37.09
C PHE A 144 -5.84 -3.68 37.76
N ALA A 145 -5.90 -2.80 38.75
CA ALA A 145 -7.10 -2.51 39.51
C ALA A 145 -8.23 -2.03 38.58
N GLU A 146 -9.37 -2.74 38.63
CA GLU A 146 -10.57 -2.44 37.87
C GLU A 146 -11.12 -1.05 38.22
N LEU A 147 -11.08 -0.13 37.25
CA LEU A 147 -12.03 0.97 37.22
C LEU A 147 -13.39 0.40 36.79
N PRO A 148 -14.52 0.87 37.34
CA PRO A 148 -15.83 0.37 36.96
C PRO A 148 -16.04 0.55 35.45
N GLU A 149 -16.22 -0.55 34.73
CA GLU A 149 -16.53 -0.52 33.30
C GLU A 149 -17.88 0.20 33.11
N PRO A 150 -17.97 1.17 32.17
CA PRO A 150 -19.28 1.69 31.78
C PRO A 150 -20.11 0.54 31.20
N GLU A 151 -21.38 0.47 31.58
CA GLU A 151 -22.32 -0.57 31.14
C GLU A 151 -22.22 -0.79 29.62
N LYS A 152 -21.59 -1.90 29.20
CA LYS A 152 -21.50 -2.31 27.80
C LYS A 152 -22.89 -2.73 27.35
N ASP A 153 -23.42 -2.02 26.37
CA ASP A 153 -24.63 -2.43 25.64
C ASP A 153 -24.34 -3.77 24.94
N GLU A 154 -24.90 -4.86 25.46
CA GLU A 154 -24.63 -6.25 25.04
C GLU A 154 -24.96 -6.55 23.57
N ASN A 155 -25.61 -5.61 22.85
CA ASN A 155 -26.03 -5.81 21.46
C ASN A 155 -25.10 -5.23 20.39
N LEU A 156 -24.03 -4.50 20.75
CA LEU A 156 -23.15 -3.84 19.78
C LEU A 156 -21.82 -4.58 19.62
N GLU A 157 -21.53 -5.08 18.42
CA GLU A 157 -20.21 -5.63 18.09
C GLU A 157 -19.25 -4.48 17.73
N ILE A 158 -18.03 -4.50 18.26
CA ILE A 158 -16.97 -3.56 17.89
C ILE A 158 -15.92 -4.33 17.08
N LEU A 159 -15.66 -3.90 15.84
CA LEU A 159 -14.53 -4.37 15.06
C LEU A 159 -13.31 -3.51 15.43
N GLU A 160 -12.36 -4.15 16.09
CA GLU A 160 -11.11 -3.54 16.54
C GLU A 160 -10.12 -3.35 15.39
N THR A 161 -9.27 -2.34 15.51
CA THR A 161 -8.16 -2.11 14.59
C THR A 161 -7.27 -3.36 14.48
N GLY A 162 -6.92 -3.75 13.25
CA GLY A 162 -6.18 -4.98 13.00
C GLY A 162 -7.05 -6.24 12.90
N THR A 163 -8.38 -6.14 12.95
CA THR A 163 -9.27 -7.28 12.65
C THR A 163 -9.12 -7.71 11.18
N PHE A 164 -8.92 -9.01 10.94
CA PHE A 164 -8.87 -9.56 9.58
C PHE A 164 -10.27 -9.60 8.95
N LEU A 165 -10.46 -8.89 7.85
CA LEU A 165 -11.73 -8.80 7.14
C LEU A 165 -11.83 -9.93 6.11
N GLN A 166 -12.73 -10.88 6.36
CA GLN A 166 -13.12 -11.83 5.33
C GLN A 166 -13.97 -11.13 4.27
N ALA A 167 -13.37 -10.79 3.14
CA ALA A 167 -14.00 -9.99 2.10
C ALA A 167 -14.54 -10.83 0.93
N TYR A 168 -15.72 -10.46 0.46
CA TYR A 168 -16.48 -11.15 -0.58
C TYR A 168 -17.03 -10.16 -1.61
N CYS A 169 -17.20 -10.64 -2.83
CA CYS A 169 -17.85 -9.87 -3.88
C CYS A 169 -19.35 -9.78 -3.60
N PRO A 170 -19.95 -8.58 -3.59
CA PRO A 170 -21.40 -8.46 -3.35
C PRO A 170 -22.24 -9.08 -4.48
N HIS A 171 -21.68 -9.24 -5.67
CA HIS A 171 -22.37 -9.74 -6.87
C HIS A 171 -22.27 -11.26 -7.03
N CYS A 172 -21.06 -11.81 -7.00
CA CYS A 172 -20.84 -13.25 -7.21
C CYS A 172 -20.64 -14.06 -5.91
N LYS A 173 -20.57 -13.40 -4.75
CA LYS A 173 -20.36 -13.98 -3.41
C LYS A 173 -19.06 -14.77 -3.22
N ARG A 174 -18.17 -14.79 -4.22
CA ARG A 174 -16.83 -15.37 -4.09
C ARG A 174 -15.95 -14.47 -3.22
N THR A 175 -15.01 -15.10 -2.52
CA THR A 175 -13.98 -14.40 -1.76
C THR A 175 -13.22 -13.44 -2.68
N LEU A 176 -12.94 -12.24 -2.20
CA LEU A 176 -12.03 -11.30 -2.87
C LEU A 176 -10.59 -11.45 -2.33
N LEU A 177 -10.37 -12.42 -1.44
CA LEU A 177 -9.06 -12.71 -0.88
C LEU A 177 -8.28 -13.66 -1.80
N ASP A 178 -7.05 -13.27 -2.13
CA ASP A 178 -6.05 -14.06 -2.84
C ASP A 178 -4.78 -14.08 -2.00
N ALA A 179 -4.33 -15.27 -1.58
CA ALA A 179 -3.11 -15.45 -0.78
C ALA A 179 -2.99 -14.50 0.44
N ASP A 180 -4.12 -14.30 1.15
CA ASP A 180 -4.31 -13.43 2.32
C ASP A 180 -4.31 -11.93 2.03
N MET A 181 -4.54 -11.52 0.78
CA MET A 181 -4.71 -10.11 0.41
C MET A 181 -6.06 -9.86 -0.27
N LEU A 182 -6.63 -8.68 -0.06
CA LEU A 182 -7.81 -8.24 -0.80
C LEU A 182 -7.37 -7.85 -2.22
N LYS A 183 -7.72 -8.69 -3.20
CA LYS A 183 -7.33 -8.52 -4.60
C LYS A 183 -8.50 -8.02 -5.44
N LEU A 184 -8.30 -6.87 -6.09
CA LEU A 184 -9.29 -6.22 -6.94
C LEU A 184 -8.69 -5.90 -8.32
N LYS A 185 -9.52 -5.92 -9.35
CA LYS A 185 -9.16 -5.36 -10.67
C LYS A 185 -9.42 -3.86 -10.65
N ILE A 186 -8.51 -3.08 -11.22
CA ILE A 186 -8.59 -1.62 -11.23
C ILE A 186 -8.47 -1.07 -12.64
N VAL A 187 -9.19 0.03 -12.90
CA VAL A 187 -9.08 0.83 -14.13
C VAL A 187 -8.66 2.25 -13.74
N ASN A 188 -7.50 2.71 -14.23
CA ASN A 188 -7.02 4.07 -13.94
C ASN A 188 -7.63 5.12 -14.88
N ASP A 189 -7.23 6.39 -14.71
CA ASP A 189 -7.69 7.53 -15.53
C ASP A 189 -7.22 7.44 -16.99
N ARG A 190 -6.11 6.74 -17.25
CA ARG A 190 -5.59 6.44 -18.58
C ARG A 190 -6.25 5.24 -19.27
N LYS A 191 -7.30 4.65 -18.66
CA LYS A 191 -7.98 3.43 -19.11
C LYS A 191 -7.07 2.18 -19.15
N GLU A 192 -5.94 2.22 -18.46
CA GLU A 192 -5.11 1.04 -18.24
C GLU A 192 -5.79 0.16 -17.19
N THR A 193 -5.73 -1.15 -17.43
CA THR A 193 -6.29 -2.16 -16.52
C THR A 193 -5.15 -2.83 -15.76
N GLY A 194 -5.38 -3.10 -14.48
CA GLY A 194 -4.42 -3.75 -13.62
C GLY A 194 -5.07 -4.42 -12.42
N GLU A 195 -4.23 -4.75 -11.46
CA GLU A 195 -4.63 -5.35 -10.19
C GLU A 195 -4.15 -4.44 -9.06
N VAL A 196 -4.97 -4.36 -8.01
CA VAL A 196 -4.60 -3.75 -6.74
C VAL A 196 -4.78 -4.79 -5.64
N MET A 197 -3.76 -4.88 -4.80
CA MET A 197 -3.73 -5.73 -3.62
C MET A 197 -3.74 -4.82 -2.41
N LEU A 198 -4.73 -4.97 -1.55
CA LEU A 198 -4.91 -4.21 -0.32
C LEU A 198 -4.75 -5.15 0.87
N SER A 199 -4.28 -4.62 2.00
CA SER A 199 -4.38 -5.32 3.27
C SER A 199 -5.85 -5.62 3.61
N PRO A 200 -6.19 -6.85 4.03
CA PRO A 200 -7.53 -7.19 4.49
C PRO A 200 -7.74 -6.83 5.96
N TYR A 201 -6.76 -6.25 6.66
CA TYR A 201 -6.88 -5.91 8.08
C TYR A 201 -7.45 -4.51 8.26
N LEU A 202 -8.42 -4.36 9.19
CA LEU A 202 -9.05 -3.08 9.48
C LEU A 202 -8.00 -2.05 9.93
N ASN A 203 -8.11 -0.82 9.41
CA ASN A 203 -7.18 0.29 9.64
C ASN A 203 -5.72 0.06 9.21
N ILE A 204 -5.46 -0.98 8.41
CA ILE A 204 -4.18 -1.18 7.74
C ILE A 204 -4.32 -0.81 6.26
N PHE A 205 -3.71 0.31 5.86
CA PHE A 205 -3.93 0.92 4.54
C PHE A 205 -2.83 0.63 3.51
N SER A 206 -2.01 -0.40 3.76
CA SER A 206 -0.97 -0.82 2.83
C SER A 206 -1.58 -1.34 1.52
N SER A 207 -0.97 -0.95 0.40
CA SER A 207 -1.49 -1.26 -0.92
C SER A 207 -0.38 -1.42 -1.94
N LYS A 208 -0.55 -2.34 -2.89
CA LYS A 208 0.32 -2.52 -4.04
C LYS A 208 -0.52 -2.54 -5.30
N SER A 209 -0.08 -1.86 -6.35
CA SER A 209 -0.75 -1.90 -7.64
C SER A 209 0.21 -2.27 -8.76
N THR A 210 -0.31 -3.00 -9.75
CA THR A 210 0.41 -3.32 -10.97
C THR A 210 0.31 -2.21 -12.03
N VAL A 211 -0.49 -1.17 -11.79
CA VAL A 211 -0.60 0.04 -12.61
C VAL A 211 -0.30 1.27 -11.77
N PHE A 212 0.13 2.35 -12.42
CA PHE A 212 0.37 3.61 -11.72
C PHE A 212 -0.96 4.23 -11.28
N LEU A 213 -1.07 4.55 -10.00
CA LEU A 213 -2.22 5.20 -9.39
C LEU A 213 -1.76 6.56 -8.82
N PRO A 214 -2.13 7.68 -9.44
CA PRO A 214 -1.73 9.00 -8.96
C PRO A 214 -2.31 9.28 -7.57
N GLU A 215 -1.44 9.69 -6.64
CA GLU A 215 -1.84 10.06 -5.27
C GLU A 215 -2.88 11.19 -5.28
N GLY A 216 -3.84 11.11 -4.38
CA GLY A 216 -4.91 12.09 -4.25
C GLY A 216 -5.95 12.09 -5.38
N LYS A 217 -5.95 11.11 -6.30
CA LYS A 217 -6.99 10.98 -7.34
C LYS A 217 -7.87 9.74 -7.13
N PRO A 218 -9.17 9.82 -7.45
CA PRO A 218 -10.05 8.66 -7.50
C PRO A 218 -9.74 7.78 -8.70
N VAL A 219 -9.83 6.47 -8.50
CA VAL A 219 -9.72 5.49 -9.57
C VAL A 219 -11.01 5.46 -10.40
N THR A 220 -10.91 5.16 -11.69
CA THR A 220 -12.07 5.18 -12.60
C THR A 220 -13.06 4.08 -12.27
N ASP A 221 -12.54 2.87 -12.00
CA ASP A 221 -13.36 1.72 -11.66
C ASP A 221 -12.58 0.72 -10.80
N LEU A 222 -13.30 0.07 -9.88
CA LEU A 222 -12.85 -1.08 -9.09
C LEU A 222 -13.79 -2.23 -9.39
N LYS A 223 -13.22 -3.37 -9.77
CA LYS A 223 -13.96 -4.53 -10.24
C LYS A 223 -13.60 -5.79 -9.47
N CYS A 224 -14.56 -6.71 -9.39
CA CYS A 224 -14.29 -8.04 -8.91
C CYS A 224 -13.35 -8.78 -9.88
N TRP A 225 -12.26 -9.34 -9.37
CA TRP A 225 -11.33 -10.14 -10.17
C TRP A 225 -11.90 -11.47 -10.69
N HIS A 226 -13.01 -11.96 -10.11
CA HIS A 226 -13.69 -13.18 -10.53
C HIS A 226 -14.78 -12.98 -11.60
N CYS A 227 -15.64 -11.96 -11.44
CA CYS A 227 -16.80 -11.76 -12.30
C CYS A 227 -16.76 -10.48 -13.14
N ASP A 228 -15.70 -9.67 -13.01
CA ASP A 228 -15.50 -8.41 -13.75
C ASP A 228 -16.57 -7.33 -13.54
N GLU A 229 -17.51 -7.57 -12.62
CA GLU A 229 -18.56 -6.63 -12.24
C GLU A 229 -17.98 -5.47 -11.43
N SER A 230 -18.50 -4.25 -11.67
CA SER A 230 -18.07 -3.06 -10.96
C SER A 230 -18.54 -3.08 -9.50
N LEU A 231 -17.62 -2.78 -8.60
CA LEU A 231 -17.85 -2.62 -7.17
C LEU A 231 -18.14 -1.16 -6.80
N MET A 232 -17.99 -0.23 -7.76
CA MET A 232 -18.16 1.19 -7.53
C MET A 232 -19.64 1.56 -7.29
N LYS A 233 -19.88 2.35 -6.26
CA LYS A 233 -21.18 2.96 -5.94
C LYS A 233 -21.06 4.46 -6.16
N LYS A 234 -21.50 4.94 -7.32
CA LYS A 234 -21.43 6.37 -7.69
C LYS A 234 -22.39 7.25 -6.88
N GLU A 235 -23.45 6.65 -6.33
CA GLU A 235 -24.46 7.32 -5.53
C GLU A 235 -23.97 7.65 -4.12
N LYS A 236 -23.12 6.78 -3.54
CA LYS A 236 -22.52 6.99 -2.22
C LYS A 236 -21.14 7.64 -2.38
N LYS A 237 -20.85 8.65 -1.56
CA LYS A 237 -19.57 9.39 -1.57
C LYS A 237 -18.86 9.21 -0.24
N CYS A 238 -17.55 9.23 -0.30
CA CYS A 238 -16.69 9.25 0.87
C CYS A 238 -16.90 10.55 1.64
N VAL A 239 -17.20 10.46 2.93
CA VAL A 239 -17.44 11.63 3.80
C VAL A 239 -16.17 12.47 3.98
N SER A 240 -14.99 11.82 3.99
CA SER A 240 -13.70 12.51 4.18
C SER A 240 -13.24 13.31 2.96
N CYS A 241 -13.45 12.82 1.73
CA CYS A 241 -12.87 13.45 0.53
C CYS A 241 -13.84 13.67 -0.64
N GLY A 242 -15.12 13.30 -0.50
CA GLY A 242 -16.16 13.45 -1.52
C GLY A 242 -16.04 12.55 -2.75
N SER A 243 -15.03 11.68 -2.81
CA SER A 243 -14.82 10.76 -3.93
C SER A 243 -15.81 9.59 -3.90
N PRO A 244 -16.08 8.92 -5.04
CA PRO A 244 -16.91 7.72 -5.06
C PRO A 244 -16.35 6.61 -4.17
N VAL A 245 -17.21 5.69 -3.74
CA VAL A 245 -16.80 4.56 -2.88
C VAL A 245 -17.00 3.24 -3.62
N ALA A 246 -16.21 2.22 -3.28
CA ALA A 246 -16.46 0.85 -3.70
C ALA A 246 -17.08 0.06 -2.55
N ARG A 247 -18.01 -0.83 -2.90
CA ARG A 247 -18.71 -1.70 -1.96
C ARG A 247 -18.18 -3.12 -2.06
N ILE A 248 -17.74 -3.66 -0.95
CA ILE A 248 -17.42 -5.08 -0.75
C ILE A 248 -18.31 -5.62 0.37
N SER A 249 -18.49 -6.95 0.43
CA SER A 249 -19.18 -7.56 1.56
C SER A 249 -18.15 -8.15 2.50
N ILE A 250 -18.23 -7.91 3.81
CA ILE A 250 -17.35 -8.55 4.80
C ILE A 250 -18.15 -9.47 5.71
N SER A 251 -17.54 -10.54 6.20
CA SER A 251 -18.15 -11.38 7.23
C SER A 251 -17.91 -10.76 8.61
N ALA A 252 -18.99 -10.52 9.34
CA ALA A 252 -18.98 -10.18 10.76
C ALA A 252 -19.98 -11.08 11.48
N ARG A 253 -19.53 -11.77 12.54
CA ARG A 253 -20.25 -12.91 13.16
C ARG A 253 -20.75 -13.92 12.10
N SER A 254 -22.07 -14.09 12.02
CA SER A 254 -22.79 -15.02 11.15
C SER A 254 -23.50 -14.32 9.98
N LYS A 255 -23.18 -13.04 9.72
CA LYS A 255 -23.78 -12.23 8.65
C LYS A 255 -22.72 -11.66 7.71
N LEU A 256 -23.15 -11.36 6.49
CA LEU A 256 -22.39 -10.56 5.54
C LEU A 256 -22.93 -9.15 5.57
N ILE A 257 -22.05 -8.18 5.82
CA ILE A 257 -22.38 -6.75 5.87
C ILE A 257 -21.72 -6.01 4.72
N ASP A 258 -22.29 -4.88 4.32
CA ASP A 258 -21.73 -4.06 3.24
C ASP A 258 -20.70 -3.09 3.81
N PHE A 259 -19.45 -3.26 3.38
CA PHE A 259 -18.30 -2.44 3.75
C PHE A 259 -17.88 -1.57 2.56
N PHE A 260 -17.67 -0.29 2.83
CA PHE A 260 -17.35 0.72 1.83
C PHE A 260 -15.92 1.17 1.98
N ILE A 261 -15.18 1.19 0.87
CA ILE A 261 -13.82 1.71 0.80
C ILE A 261 -13.76 2.91 -0.15
N CYS A 262 -12.99 3.93 0.21
CA CYS A 262 -12.81 5.08 -0.68
C CYS A 262 -12.05 4.70 -1.96
N SER A 263 -12.49 5.21 -3.12
CA SER A 263 -11.78 5.03 -4.39
C SER A 263 -10.58 5.97 -4.59
N LYS A 264 -10.42 6.97 -3.73
CA LYS A 264 -9.34 7.96 -3.81
C LYS A 264 -8.05 7.39 -3.22
N LYS A 265 -7.00 7.35 -4.04
CA LYS A 265 -5.67 6.96 -3.60
C LYS A 265 -5.15 7.94 -2.52
N GLY A 266 -4.69 7.39 -1.40
CA GLY A 266 -4.27 8.15 -0.21
C GLY A 266 -5.38 8.49 0.78
N CYS A 267 -6.65 8.16 0.50
CA CYS A 267 -7.73 8.33 1.46
C CYS A 267 -7.84 7.10 2.37
N ARG A 268 -7.82 7.32 3.69
CA ARG A 268 -7.91 6.29 4.73
C ARG A 268 -9.35 6.05 5.22
N TRP A 269 -10.34 6.55 4.50
CA TRP A 269 -11.73 6.40 4.89
C TRP A 269 -12.30 5.06 4.43
N HIS A 270 -12.99 4.40 5.36
CA HIS A 270 -13.90 3.30 5.14
C HIS A 270 -15.18 3.54 5.95
N GLY A 271 -16.24 2.78 5.67
CA GLY A 271 -17.51 2.91 6.40
C GLY A 271 -18.47 1.76 6.13
N LEU A 272 -19.56 1.71 6.88
CA LEU A 272 -20.58 0.66 6.81
C LEU A 272 -21.89 1.18 6.17
N SER A 273 -22.86 0.29 5.96
CA SER A 273 -24.25 0.66 5.63
C SER A 273 -24.93 1.34 6.81
N GLU A 274 -25.90 2.22 6.55
CA GLU A 274 -26.80 2.74 7.60
C GLU A 274 -27.52 1.61 8.35
N ASP A 275 -27.90 0.52 7.65
CA ASP A 275 -28.53 -0.65 8.26
C ASP A 275 -27.56 -1.44 9.18
N ASP A 276 -26.27 -1.47 8.84
CA ASP A 276 -25.24 -2.27 9.54
C ASP A 276 -24.59 -1.51 10.70
N ILE A 277 -24.55 -0.16 10.64
CA ILE A 277 -24.01 0.73 11.69
C ILE A 277 -24.75 0.56 13.02
N ASN A 278 -26.03 0.15 12.97
CA ASN A 278 -26.83 -0.07 14.17
C ASN A 278 -26.46 -1.36 14.93
N GLU A 279 -25.83 -2.33 14.26
CA GLU A 279 -25.43 -3.62 14.87
C GLU A 279 -23.90 -3.70 15.10
N ILE A 280 -23.10 -3.01 14.28
CA ILE A 280 -21.64 -3.13 14.24
C ILE A 280 -20.99 -1.74 14.23
N LYS A 281 -20.02 -1.55 15.13
CA LYS A 281 -19.22 -0.34 15.27
C LYS A 281 -17.77 -0.61 14.84
N LEU A 282 -17.15 0.38 14.21
CA LEU A 282 -15.71 0.36 13.91
C LEU A 282 -14.99 1.24 14.94
N GLU A 283 -13.90 0.75 15.52
CA GLU A 283 -13.17 1.43 16.61
C GLU A 283 -12.69 2.84 16.25
N ASP A 284 -12.17 3.05 15.04
CA ASP A 284 -11.65 4.36 14.56
C ASP A 284 -12.61 5.10 13.60
N SER A 285 -13.90 4.78 13.64
CA SER A 285 -14.88 5.50 12.82
C SER A 285 -14.94 6.98 13.24
N LEU A 286 -14.67 7.90 12.31
CA LEU A 286 -14.95 9.33 12.44
C LEU A 286 -16.46 9.65 12.50
N GLU A 287 -17.34 8.65 12.55
CA GLU A 287 -18.80 8.78 12.55
C GLU A 287 -19.39 8.92 13.97
N TRP A 288 -18.65 9.55 14.89
CA TRP A 288 -19.15 9.95 16.22
C TRP A 288 -19.53 11.43 16.30
#